data_AF-A0A9X2ZR88-F1
#
_entry.id   AF-A0A9X2ZR88-F1
#
_cell.length_a   1.000
_cell.length_b   1.000
_cell.length_c   1.000
_cell.angle_alpha   90.00
_cell.angle_beta   90.00
_cell.angle_gamma   90.00
#
_symmetry.space_group_name_H-M   'P 1'
#
loop_
_entity.id
_entity.type
_entity.pdbx_description
1 polymer ?
#
loop_
_entity_poly.entity_id
_entity_poly.type
_entity_poly.pdbx_seq_one_letter_code
_entity_poly.pdbx_strand_id
1 'polypeptide(L)' 'MNKKYFKYINTLFVVIPMTLIMAFVGLMRNYGYGEDWLFKFLKAWSVMLPVAYITAFIIIPNARKLAEKTTFK' A
#
# COMPACT_ATOMS: atom_id res chain seq x y z
N MET A 1 10.25 -16.20 -17.51
CA MET A 1 10.04 -14.84 -16.93
C MET A 1 11.18 -14.51 -15.98
N ASN A 2 11.91 -13.41 -16.20
CA ASN A 2 13.13 -13.07 -15.45
C ASN A 2 12.79 -12.74 -13.98
N LYS A 3 13.40 -13.44 -13.01
CA LYS A 3 13.07 -13.36 -11.55
C LYS A 3 13.17 -11.95 -10.95
N LYS A 4 13.84 -11.02 -11.63
CA LYS A 4 14.01 -9.63 -11.21
C LYS A 4 12.69 -8.84 -11.18
N TYR A 5 11.80 -9.07 -12.16
CA TYR A 5 10.49 -8.38 -12.21
C TYR A 5 9.46 -9.00 -11.27
N PHE A 6 9.64 -10.27 -10.91
CA PHE A 6 8.73 -10.99 -10.02
C PHE A 6 8.58 -10.30 -8.65
N LYS A 7 9.68 -9.74 -8.10
CA LYS A 7 9.63 -8.99 -6.85
C LYS A 7 8.78 -7.72 -6.96
N TYR A 8 8.96 -6.94 -8.03
CA TYR A 8 8.19 -5.71 -8.26
C TYR A 8 6.71 -5.98 -8.52
N ILE A 9 6.42 -7.03 -9.29
CA ILE A 9 5.04 -7.46 -9.59
C ILE A 9 4.37 -7.98 -8.31
N ASN A 10 5.03 -8.82 -7.53
CA ASN A 10 4.49 -9.31 -6.26
C ASN A 10 4.20 -8.15 -5.28
N THR A 11 5.13 -7.20 -5.14
CA THR A 11 4.89 -6.01 -4.31
C THR A 11 3.72 -5.17 -4.83
N LEU A 12 3.56 -4.99 -6.15
CA LEU A 12 2.39 -4.32 -6.72
C LEU A 12 1.09 -5.05 -6.35
N PHE A 13 1.03 -6.35 -6.56
CA PHE A 13 -0.16 -7.17 -6.26
C PHE A 13 -0.53 -7.19 -4.77
N VAL A 14 0.42 -6.97 -3.86
CA VAL A 14 0.14 -6.86 -2.41
C VAL A 14 -0.29 -5.44 -2.03
N VAL A 15 0.38 -4.42 -2.56
CA VAL A 15 0.14 -3.01 -2.20
C VAL A 15 -1.20 -2.50 -2.75
N ILE A 16 -1.60 -2.93 -3.94
CA ILE A 16 -2.88 -2.52 -4.57
C ILE A 16 -4.10 -2.86 -3.70
N PRO A 17 -4.36 -4.13 -3.31
CA PRO A 17 -5.52 -4.47 -2.48
C PRO A 17 -5.42 -3.85 -1.08
N MET A 18 -4.22 -3.76 -0.49
CA MET A 18 -4.03 -3.14 0.83
C MET A 18 -4.40 -1.65 0.81
N THR A 19 -3.98 -0.92 -0.22
CA THR A 19 -4.31 0.52 -0.37
C THR A 19 -5.79 0.74 -0.70
N LEU A 20 -6.41 -0.15 -1.47
CA LEU A 20 -7.86 -0.12 -1.72
C LEU A 20 -8.66 -0.27 -0.43
N ILE A 21 -8.32 -1.27 0.40
CA ILE A 21 -9.01 -1.50 1.68
C ILE A 21 -8.84 -0.29 2.60
N MET A 22 -7.62 0.25 2.72
CA MET A 22 -7.36 1.42 3.57
C MET A 22 -8.08 2.68 3.06
N ALA A 23 -8.09 2.94 1.75
CA ALA A 23 -8.83 4.05 1.17
C ALA A 23 -10.34 3.90 1.42
N PHE A 24 -10.86 2.67 1.29
CA PHE A 24 -12.28 2.36 1.51
C PHE A 24 -12.67 2.62 2.96
N VAL A 25 -11.99 1.96 3.91
CA VAL A 25 -12.25 2.09 5.35
C VAL A 25 -12.06 3.54 5.81
N GLY A 26 -11.00 4.21 5.34
CA GLY A 26 -10.69 5.58 5.71
C GLY A 26 -11.78 6.57 5.27
N LEU A 27 -12.29 6.45 4.04
CA LEU A 27 -13.37 7.32 3.57
C LEU A 27 -14.71 6.97 4.17
N MET A 28 -14.99 5.68 4.35
CA MET A 28 -16.18 5.21 5.04
C MET A 28 -16.29 5.77 6.46
N ARG A 29 -15.18 5.74 7.21
CA ARG A 29 -15.14 6.25 8.58
C ARG A 29 -15.27 7.77 8.66
N ASN A 30 -14.65 8.52 7.74
CA ASN A 30 -14.54 9.97 7.85
C ASN A 30 -15.67 10.73 7.16
N TYR A 31 -16.22 10.20 6.06
CA TYR A 31 -17.18 10.91 5.20
C TYR A 31 -18.50 10.16 5.00
N GLY A 32 -18.57 8.85 5.32
CA GLY A 32 -19.74 8.03 5.05
C GLY A 32 -20.07 7.89 3.55
N TYR A 33 -21.21 7.27 3.23
CA TYR A 33 -21.69 7.11 1.84
C TYR A 33 -22.43 8.38 1.35
N GLY A 34 -21.68 9.42 1.00
CA GLY A 34 -22.22 10.58 0.27
C GLY A 34 -22.27 10.34 -1.24
N GLU A 35 -23.00 11.19 -1.98
CA GLU A 35 -23.12 11.10 -3.45
C GLU A 35 -21.75 11.13 -4.17
N ASP A 36 -20.78 11.88 -3.63
CA ASP A 36 -19.42 11.97 -4.16
C ASP A 36 -18.44 10.92 -3.60
N TRP A 37 -18.90 9.98 -2.78
CA TRP A 37 -18.01 9.08 -2.04
C TRP A 37 -17.11 8.27 -2.97
N LEU A 38 -17.67 7.74 -4.06
CA LEU A 38 -16.90 6.94 -5.03
C LEU A 38 -15.87 7.80 -5.78
N PHE A 39 -16.20 9.05 -6.09
CA PHE A 39 -15.28 9.98 -6.75
C PHE A 39 -14.14 10.40 -5.82
N LYS A 40 -14.47 10.70 -4.56
CA LYS A 40 -13.48 10.98 -3.50
C LYS A 40 -12.60 9.75 -3.22
N PHE A 41 -13.17 8.55 -3.28
CA PHE A 41 -12.48 7.28 -3.17
C PHE A 41 -11.46 7.06 -4.27
N LEU A 42 -11.87 7.13 -5.53
CA LEU A 42 -10.94 6.94 -6.64
C LEU A 42 -9.86 8.02 -6.65
N LYS A 43 -10.21 9.28 -6.35
CA LYS A 43 -9.24 10.37 -6.26
C LYS A 43 -8.21 10.14 -5.15
N ALA A 44 -8.66 9.85 -3.93
CA ALA A 44 -7.77 9.58 -2.80
C ALA A 44 -6.91 8.33 -3.04
N TRP A 45 -7.51 7.26 -3.54
CA TRP A 45 -6.82 6.02 -3.84
C TRP A 45 -5.74 6.18 -4.92
N SER A 46 -6.03 6.91 -5.99
CA SER A 46 -5.07 7.18 -7.08
C SER A 46 -3.81 7.92 -6.62
N VAL A 47 -3.93 8.78 -5.59
CA VAL A 47 -2.80 9.49 -4.98
C VAL A 47 -2.08 8.61 -3.96
N MET A 48 -2.80 7.80 -3.20
CA MET A 48 -2.22 6.90 -2.20
C MET A 48 -1.38 5.78 -2.82
N LEU A 49 -1.80 5.23 -3.96
CA LEU A 49 -1.13 4.10 -4.61
C LEU A 49 0.36 4.38 -4.96
N PRO A 50 0.73 5.46 -5.66
CA PRO A 50 2.13 5.76 -5.95
C PRO A 50 2.94 6.05 -4.67
N VAL A 51 2.36 6.76 -3.70
CA VAL A 51 3.02 7.07 -2.42
C VAL A 51 3.32 5.78 -1.65
N ALA A 52 2.34 4.88 -1.55
CA ALA A 52 2.49 3.60 -0.88
C ALA A 52 3.52 2.71 -1.57
N TYR A 53 3.54 2.71 -2.91
CA TYR A 53 4.51 1.94 -3.68
C TYR A 53 5.95 2.40 -3.41
N ILE A 54 6.22 3.70 -3.48
CA ILE A 54 7.55 4.27 -3.18
C ILE A 54 7.93 3.96 -1.72
N THR A 55 6.99 4.16 -0.80
CA THR A 55 7.20 3.91 0.62
C THR A 55 7.54 2.45 0.89
N ALA A 56 6.89 1.50 0.21
CA ALA A 56 7.16 0.07 0.35
C ALA A 56 8.62 -0.28 0.00
N PHE A 57 9.20 0.34 -1.03
CA PHE A 57 10.62 0.09 -1.37
C PHE A 57 11.58 0.58 -0.29
N ILE A 58 11.23 1.62 0.45
CA ILE A 58 12.08 2.18 1.52
C ILE A 58 11.85 1.41 2.83
N ILE A 59 10.59 1.17 3.19
CA ILE A 59 10.22 0.56 4.47
C ILE A 59 10.55 -0.93 4.50
N ILE A 60 10.24 -1.72 3.46
CA ILE A 60 10.47 -3.17 3.46
C ILE A 60 11.93 -3.56 3.79
N PRO A 61 12.98 -3.00 3.13
CA PRO A 61 14.36 -3.36 3.46
C PRO A 61 14.77 -2.88 4.86
N ASN A 62 14.29 -1.72 5.30
CA ASN A 62 14.60 -1.19 6.63
C ASN A 62 13.93 -2.02 7.73
N ALA A 63 12.65 -2.33 7.58
CA ALA A 63 11.90 -3.19 8.49
C ALA A 63 12.54 -4.58 8.59
N ARG A 64 12.99 -5.15 7.46
CA ARG A 64 13.71 -6.42 7.44
C ARG A 64 15.04 -6.35 8.21
N LYS A 65 15.84 -5.30 7.99
CA LYS A 65 17.08 -5.08 8.76
C LYS A 65 16.81 -4.95 10.26
N LEU A 66 15.72 -4.29 10.66
CA LEU A 66 15.34 -4.17 12.07
C LEU A 66 14.88 -5.51 12.65
N ALA A 67 14.04 -6.26 11.93
CA ALA A 67 13.57 -7.59 12.36
C ALA A 67 14.72 -8.61 12.51
N GLU A 68 15.68 -8.57 11.59
CA GLU A 68 16.90 -9.39 11.66
C GLU A 68 17.73 -9.02 12.90
N LYS A 69 17.86 -7.73 13.26
CA LYS A 69 18.52 -7.31 14.51
C LYS A 69 17.84 -7.83 15.77
N THR A 70 16.51 -7.91 15.79
CA THR A 70 15.75 -8.43 16.95
C THR A 70 15.85 -9.95 17.10
N THR A 71 16.20 -10.66 16.02
CA THR A 71 16.31 -12.13 16.01
C THR A 71 17.72 -12.62 16.42
N PHE A 72 18.68 -11.71 16.66
CA PHE A 72 19.95 -12.04 17.29
C PHE A 72 19.74 -12.44 18.75
N LYS A 73 19.61 -13.75 18.95
CA LYS A 73 20.09 -14.44 20.14
C LYS A 73 21.58 -14.70 20.00
#